data_AF-A0A7X7C558-F1
#
_entry.id   AF-A0A7X7C558-F1
#
_cell.length_a   1.000
_cell.length_b   1.000
_cell.length_c   1.000
_cell.angle_alpha   90.00
_cell.angle_beta   90.00
_cell.angle_gamma   90.00
#
_symmetry.space_group_name_H-M   'P 1'
#
loop_
_entity.id
_entity.type
_entity.pdbx_description
1 polymer ?
#
loop_
_entity_poly.entity_id
_entity_poly.type
_entity_poly.pdbx_seq_one_letter_code
_entity_poly.pdbx_strand_id
1 'polypeptide(L)'
;MDKVLIKTKYDAKLFERFYYFNLFRKSASIYFFILAGALSIYLAIVNTQNPDATPMNTVIAWTFSAIILASLPAFTFGRIKATVRKTLKERGDTLEIIEITKPKIVRMIEGSKKIILGWEHFDSVYEYKDYIFMFIDRDRGLVFSKDSIVEGDIETFRKLAKNYLKPNKRGKIRYYMNFKEEAK
;
A
#
# COMPACT_ATOMS: atom_id res chain seq x y z
N MET A 1 26.13 8.25 15.44
CA MET A 1 24.85 7.55 15.70
C MET A 1 24.20 7.31 14.35
N ASP A 2 23.84 6.07 14.02
CA ASP A 2 23.18 5.77 12.73
C ASP A 2 21.85 6.54 12.66
N LYS A 3 21.74 7.45 11.69
CA LYS A 3 20.60 8.33 11.46
C LYS A 3 20.41 8.54 9.96
N VAL A 4 19.15 8.56 9.54
CA VAL A 4 18.76 8.91 8.17
C VAL A 4 17.74 10.05 8.24
N LEU A 5 18.02 11.16 7.57
CA LEU A 5 17.10 12.29 7.44
C LEU A 5 16.63 12.38 6.00
N ILE A 6 15.31 12.45 5.84
CA ILE A 6 14.63 12.54 4.55
C ILE A 6 13.85 13.84 4.53
N LYS A 7 13.93 14.57 3.41
CA LYS A 7 13.14 15.77 3.15
C LYS A 7 12.46 15.61 1.80
N THR A 8 11.15 15.45 1.79
CA THR A 8 10.39 15.22 0.57
C THR A 8 9.13 16.08 0.51
N LYS A 9 8.76 16.50 -0.70
CA LYS A 9 7.42 17.00 -0.98
C LYS A 9 6.48 15.83 -1.24
N TYR A 10 5.17 16.09 -1.20
CA TYR A 10 4.17 15.09 -1.53
C TYR A 10 4.20 14.76 -3.03
N ASP A 11 4.44 13.49 -3.38
CA ASP A 11 4.36 13.00 -4.76
C ASP A 11 3.10 12.14 -4.93
N ALA A 12 2.09 12.70 -5.58
CA ALA A 12 0.82 12.02 -5.82
C ALA A 12 0.97 10.72 -6.61
N LYS A 13 1.88 10.65 -7.59
CA LYS A 13 2.08 9.45 -8.42
C LYS A 13 2.74 8.34 -7.61
N LEU A 14 3.71 8.69 -6.76
CA LEU A 14 4.38 7.73 -5.90
C LEU A 14 3.43 7.17 -4.84
N PHE A 15 2.60 8.02 -4.22
CA PHE A 15 1.57 7.60 -3.28
C PHE A 15 0.47 6.77 -3.95
N GLU A 16 0.05 7.11 -5.17
CA GLU A 16 -0.90 6.30 -5.93
C GLU A 16 -0.36 4.87 -6.16
N ARG A 17 0.92 4.73 -6.58
CA ARG A 17 1.58 3.42 -6.71
C ARG A 17 1.65 2.66 -5.39
N PHE A 18 1.98 3.36 -4.29
CA PHE A 18 1.97 2.78 -2.96
C PHE A 18 0.59 2.23 -2.59
N TYR A 19 -0.48 3.01 -2.81
CA TYR A 19 -1.82 2.59 -2.48
C TYR A 19 -2.30 1.42 -3.33
N TYR A 20 -2.02 1.39 -4.66
CA TYR A 20 -2.32 0.20 -5.47
C TYR A 20 -1.64 -1.04 -4.90
N PHE A 21 -0.33 -0.97 -4.68
CA PHE A 21 0.43 -2.08 -4.14
C PHE A 21 -0.11 -2.53 -2.78
N ASN A 22 -0.45 -1.58 -1.89
CA ASN A 22 -0.97 -1.89 -0.57
C ASN A 22 -2.35 -2.56 -0.64
N LEU A 23 -3.24 -2.02 -1.47
CA LEU A 23 -4.61 -2.51 -1.63
C LEU A 23 -4.54 -3.98 -2.07
N PHE A 24 -3.83 -4.28 -3.16
CA PHE A 24 -3.72 -5.64 -3.68
C PHE A 24 -2.97 -6.59 -2.74
N ARG A 25 -1.94 -6.14 -2.02
CA ARG A 25 -1.15 -7.05 -1.18
C ARG A 25 -1.72 -7.29 0.21
N LYS A 26 -2.45 -6.32 0.78
CA LYS A 26 -2.83 -6.32 2.20
C LYS A 26 -4.33 -6.18 2.45
N SER A 27 -5.12 -5.80 1.46
CA SER A 27 -6.56 -5.64 1.67
C SER A 27 -7.31 -6.95 1.47
N ALA A 28 -7.64 -7.63 2.57
CA ALA A 28 -8.49 -8.82 2.56
C ALA A 28 -9.85 -8.58 1.85
N SER A 29 -10.35 -7.34 1.87
CA SER A 29 -11.64 -7.01 1.25
C SER A 29 -11.59 -7.17 -0.28
N ILE A 30 -10.47 -6.87 -0.95
CA ILE A 30 -10.37 -7.08 -2.40
C ILE A 30 -10.50 -8.56 -2.72
N TYR A 31 -9.76 -9.41 -2.01
CA TYR A 31 -9.82 -10.86 -2.21
C TYR A 31 -11.22 -11.40 -1.96
N PHE A 32 -11.93 -10.86 -0.96
CA PHE A 32 -13.33 -11.19 -0.74
C PHE A 32 -14.23 -10.80 -1.91
N PHE A 33 -14.07 -9.60 -2.48
CA PHE A 33 -14.82 -9.19 -3.67
C PHE A 33 -14.46 -10.01 -4.92
N ILE A 34 -13.19 -10.39 -5.11
CA ILE A 34 -12.78 -11.28 -6.19
C ILE A 34 -13.45 -12.64 -6.04
N LEU A 35 -13.45 -13.21 -4.83
CA LEU A 35 -14.12 -14.47 -4.53
C LEU A 35 -15.63 -14.36 -4.76
N ALA A 36 -16.27 -13.29 -4.30
CA ALA A 36 -17.69 -13.04 -4.51
C ALA A 36 -18.02 -12.91 -6.01
N GLY A 37 -17.17 -12.24 -6.79
CA GLY A 37 -17.31 -12.15 -8.24
C GLY A 37 -17.19 -13.51 -8.91
N ALA A 38 -16.20 -14.31 -8.54
CA ALA A 38 -16.03 -15.67 -9.06
C ALA A 38 -17.23 -16.57 -8.70
N LEU A 39 -17.71 -16.49 -7.46
CA LEU A 39 -18.90 -17.24 -7.01
C LEU A 39 -20.16 -16.79 -7.74
N SER A 40 -20.33 -15.48 -7.98
CA SER A 40 -21.45 -14.94 -8.73
C SER A 40 -21.48 -15.47 -10.17
N ILE A 41 -20.32 -15.47 -10.86
CA ILE A 41 -20.21 -16.04 -12.20
C ILE A 41 -20.55 -17.53 -12.18
N TYR A 42 -19.99 -18.27 -11.22
CA TYR A 42 -20.26 -19.70 -11.07
C TYR A 42 -21.77 -19.97 -10.92
N LEU A 43 -22.45 -19.24 -10.04
CA LEU A 43 -23.89 -19.36 -9.84
C LEU A 43 -24.69 -18.97 -11.08
N ALA A 44 -24.26 -17.96 -11.83
CA ALA A 44 -24.90 -17.59 -13.10
C ALA A 44 -24.78 -18.70 -14.15
N ILE A 45 -23.62 -19.36 -14.25
CA ILE A 45 -23.40 -20.51 -15.13
C ILE A 45 -24.30 -21.68 -14.71
N VAL A 46 -24.30 -22.03 -13.41
CA VAL A 46 -25.14 -23.12 -12.87
C VAL A 46 -26.62 -22.84 -13.13
N ASN A 47 -27.08 -21.61 -12.92
CA ASN A 47 -28.47 -21.24 -13.21
C ASN A 47 -28.78 -21.31 -14.71
N THR A 48 -27.82 -20.99 -15.59
CA THR A 48 -27.98 -21.11 -17.04
C THR A 48 -28.10 -22.57 -17.50
N GLN A 49 -27.46 -23.50 -16.80
CA GLN A 49 -27.48 -24.93 -17.10
C GLN A 49 -28.68 -25.66 -16.48
N ASN A 50 -29.40 -25.02 -15.56
CA ASN A 50 -30.53 -25.65 -14.88
C ASN A 50 -31.76 -25.69 -15.82
N PRO A 51 -32.30 -26.89 -16.13
CA PRO A 51 -33.47 -27.02 -17.01
C PRO A 51 -34.74 -26.35 -16.45
N ASP A 52 -34.83 -26.19 -15.13
CA ASP A 52 -35.97 -25.55 -14.46
C ASP A 52 -35.83 -24.03 -14.33
N ALA A 53 -34.71 -23.45 -14.80
CA ALA A 53 -34.48 -22.02 -14.69
C ALA A 53 -35.30 -21.24 -15.72
N THR A 54 -36.06 -20.25 -15.25
CA THR A 54 -36.76 -19.32 -16.14
C THR A 54 -35.76 -18.38 -16.84
N PRO A 55 -36.08 -17.88 -18.06
CA PRO A 55 -35.26 -16.88 -18.73
C PRO A 55 -34.99 -15.64 -17.87
N MET A 56 -35.98 -15.21 -17.08
CA MET A 56 -35.85 -14.07 -16.17
C MET A 56 -34.81 -14.33 -15.08
N ASN A 57 -34.81 -15.51 -14.44
CA ASN A 57 -33.84 -15.85 -13.41
C ASN A 57 -32.40 -15.82 -13.96
N THR A 58 -32.20 -16.31 -15.19
CA THR A 58 -30.91 -16.29 -15.87
C THR A 58 -30.43 -14.86 -16.15
N VAL A 59 -31.31 -13.98 -16.63
CA VAL A 59 -30.99 -12.57 -16.85
C VAL A 59 -30.60 -11.87 -15.54
N ILE A 60 -31.33 -12.13 -14.45
CA ILE A 60 -31.03 -11.55 -13.13
C ILE A 60 -29.64 -12.01 -12.65
N ALA A 61 -29.33 -13.31 -12.74
CA ALA A 61 -28.05 -13.86 -12.29
C ALA A 61 -26.85 -13.26 -13.04
N TRP A 62 -26.97 -13.11 -14.36
CA TRP A 62 -25.93 -12.48 -15.18
C TRP A 62 -25.81 -10.97 -14.93
N THR A 63 -26.93 -10.27 -14.76
CA THR A 63 -26.93 -8.84 -14.41
C THR A 63 -26.24 -8.59 -13.08
N PHE A 64 -26.57 -9.39 -12.06
CA PHE A 64 -25.93 -9.29 -10.75
C PHE A 64 -24.43 -9.56 -10.81
N SER A 65 -24.01 -10.57 -11.58
CA SER A 65 -22.60 -10.87 -11.82
C SER A 65 -21.87 -9.72 -12.51
N ALA A 66 -22.49 -9.11 -13.53
CA ALA A 66 -21.92 -7.96 -14.22
C ALA A 66 -21.75 -6.75 -13.28
N ILE A 67 -22.72 -6.48 -12.41
CA ILE A 67 -22.64 -5.40 -11.42
C ILE A 67 -21.49 -5.65 -10.44
N ILE A 68 -21.34 -6.88 -9.91
CA ILE A 68 -20.25 -7.21 -8.98
C ILE A 68 -18.90 -7.01 -9.66
N LEU A 69 -18.73 -7.50 -10.88
CA LEU A 69 -17.47 -7.37 -11.62
C LEU A 69 -17.15 -5.89 -11.94
N ALA A 70 -18.15 -5.09 -12.30
CA ALA A 70 -17.96 -3.66 -12.54
C ALA A 70 -17.63 -2.88 -11.25
N SER A 71 -18.10 -3.34 -10.09
CA SER A 71 -17.85 -2.68 -8.80
C SER A 71 -16.39 -2.77 -8.34
N LEU A 72 -15.68 -3.85 -8.68
CA LEU A 72 -14.28 -4.07 -8.31
C LEU A 72 -13.32 -2.95 -8.75
N PRO A 73 -13.24 -2.60 -10.06
CA PRO A 73 -12.40 -1.51 -10.53
C PRO A 73 -12.88 -0.17 -9.98
N ALA A 74 -14.19 0.07 -9.91
CA ALA A 74 -14.75 1.31 -9.39
C ALA A 74 -14.34 1.55 -7.92
N PHE A 75 -14.46 0.53 -7.07
CA PHE A 75 -14.06 0.61 -5.66
C PHE A 75 -12.55 0.80 -5.50
N THR A 76 -11.76 0.05 -6.27
CA THR A 76 -10.29 0.07 -6.19
C THR A 76 -9.73 1.41 -6.68
N PHE A 77 -10.04 1.81 -7.91
CA PHE A 77 -9.56 3.05 -8.51
C PHE A 77 -10.16 4.29 -7.84
N GLY A 78 -11.46 4.25 -7.53
CA GLY A 78 -12.18 5.33 -6.89
C GLY A 78 -11.62 5.63 -5.49
N ARG A 79 -11.43 4.61 -4.66
CA ARG A 79 -10.87 4.78 -3.31
C ARG A 79 -9.45 5.32 -3.35
N ILE A 80 -8.59 4.79 -4.21
CA ILE A 80 -7.19 5.24 -4.31
C ILE A 80 -7.13 6.71 -4.74
N LYS A 81 -7.84 7.08 -5.82
CA LYS A 81 -7.90 8.47 -6.29
C LYS A 81 -8.50 9.40 -5.24
N ALA A 82 -9.52 8.97 -4.51
CA ALA A 82 -10.10 9.75 -3.42
C ALA A 82 -9.10 9.99 -2.29
N THR A 83 -8.37 8.96 -1.85
CA THR A 83 -7.33 9.08 -0.81
C THR A 83 -6.19 9.99 -1.26
N VAL A 84 -5.65 9.79 -2.46
CA VAL A 84 -4.56 10.63 -3.00
C VAL A 84 -5.01 12.08 -3.13
N ARG A 85 -6.22 12.34 -3.66
CA ARG A 85 -6.76 13.71 -3.75
C ARG A 85 -6.97 14.33 -2.38
N LYS A 86 -7.47 13.57 -1.40
CA LYS A 86 -7.65 14.05 -0.03
C LYS A 86 -6.30 14.42 0.60
N THR A 87 -5.32 13.53 0.53
CA THR A 87 -3.98 13.78 1.07
C THR A 87 -3.27 14.93 0.34
N LEU A 88 -3.43 15.04 -0.97
CA LEU A 88 -2.91 16.17 -1.75
C LEU A 88 -3.55 17.49 -1.32
N LYS A 89 -4.86 17.52 -1.04
CA LYS A 89 -5.53 18.73 -0.53
C LYS A 89 -5.09 19.10 0.89
N GLU A 90 -4.89 18.10 1.74
CA GLU A 90 -4.47 18.31 3.13
C GLU A 90 -3.00 18.75 3.25
N ARG A 91 -2.14 18.28 2.34
CA ARG A 91 -0.69 18.55 2.38
C ARG A 91 -0.24 19.62 1.41
N GLY A 92 -0.85 19.74 0.23
CA GLY A 92 -0.36 20.61 -0.84
C GLY A 92 1.13 20.39 -1.11
N ASP A 93 1.88 21.49 -1.16
CA ASP A 93 3.33 21.53 -1.37
C ASP A 93 4.16 21.52 -0.08
N THR A 94 3.53 21.20 1.06
CA THR A 94 4.22 21.18 2.37
C THR A 94 5.38 20.18 2.38
N LEU A 95 6.45 20.58 3.05
CA LEU A 95 7.63 19.74 3.18
C LEU A 95 7.42 18.73 4.31
N GLU A 96 7.65 17.46 4.01
CA GLU A 96 7.66 16.37 4.97
C GLU A 96 9.11 16.02 5.33
N ILE A 97 9.43 16.09 6.63
CA ILE A 97 10.70 15.68 7.20
C ILE A 97 10.48 14.35 7.92
N ILE A 98 11.23 13.33 7.50
CA ILE A 98 11.25 12.02 8.15
C ILE A 98 12.65 11.78 8.71
N GLU A 99 12.74 11.60 10.02
CA GLU A 99 13.98 11.27 10.71
C GLU A 99 13.90 9.84 11.24
N ILE A 100 14.80 9.00 10.78
CA ILE A 100 14.86 7.57 11.10
C ILE A 100 16.12 7.33 11.93
N THR A 101 15.93 6.82 13.15
CA THR A 101 17.01 6.49 14.08
C THR A 101 16.77 5.12 14.70
N LYS A 102 17.77 4.58 15.41
CA LYS A 102 17.62 3.36 16.21
C LYS A 102 16.36 3.37 17.09
N PRO A 103 16.13 4.37 17.96
CA PRO A 103 15.00 4.32 18.90
C PRO A 103 13.65 4.60 18.26
N LYS A 104 13.58 5.44 17.22
CA LYS A 104 12.29 5.92 16.69
C LYS A 104 12.39 6.47 15.26
N ILE A 105 11.24 6.53 14.63
CA ILE A 105 10.97 7.20 13.37
C ILE A 105 10.08 8.41 13.66
N VAL A 106 10.60 9.59 13.39
CA VAL A 106 9.90 10.86 13.58
C VAL A 106 9.43 11.36 12.22
N ARG A 107 8.15 11.70 12.14
CA ARG A 107 7.52 12.30 10.97
C ARG A 107 7.04 13.70 11.32
N MET A 108 7.44 14.69 10.53
CA MET A 108 7.02 16.08 10.67
C MET A 108 6.52 16.57 9.32
N ILE A 109 5.29 17.03 9.26
CA ILE A 109 4.73 17.70 8.09
C ILE A 109 4.54 19.15 8.50
N GLU A 110 5.01 20.07 7.67
CA GLU A 110 4.85 21.50 7.91
C GLU A 110 3.36 21.86 8.14
N GLY A 111 3.07 22.62 9.20
CA GLY A 111 1.70 22.96 9.60
C GLY A 111 0.90 21.83 10.28
N SER A 112 1.48 20.65 10.48
CA SER A 112 0.83 19.51 11.16
C SER A 112 1.56 19.09 12.44
N LYS A 113 0.91 18.24 13.26
CA LYS A 113 1.52 17.69 14.47
C LYS A 113 2.67 16.74 14.12
N LYS A 114 3.75 16.83 14.89
CA LYS A 114 4.85 15.85 14.90
C LYS A 114 4.33 14.48 15.35
N ILE A 115 4.60 13.45 14.56
CA ILE A 115 4.25 12.07 14.86
C ILE A 115 5.53 11.30 15.15
N ILE A 116 5.54 10.54 16.25
CA ILE A 116 6.66 9.67 16.63
C ILE A 116 6.16 8.23 16.56
N LEU A 117 6.88 7.39 15.83
CA LEU A 117 6.57 5.99 15.62
C LEU A 117 7.76 5.12 16.03
N GLY A 118 7.51 4.03 16.74
CA GLY A 118 8.48 2.95 16.91
C GLY A 118 8.57 2.03 15.70
N TRP A 119 9.65 1.27 15.59
CA TRP A 119 9.86 0.30 14.51
C TRP A 119 8.82 -0.84 14.54
N GLU A 120 8.28 -1.14 15.71
CA GLU A 120 7.24 -2.14 15.95
C GLU A 120 5.88 -1.77 15.33
N HIS A 121 5.66 -0.50 14.99
CA HIS A 121 4.46 -0.09 14.25
C HIS A 121 4.53 -0.42 12.76
N PHE A 122 5.71 -0.74 12.24
CA PHE A 122 5.88 -1.06 10.83
C PHE A 122 5.81 -2.57 10.61
N ASP A 123 4.89 -2.99 9.74
CA ASP A 123 4.69 -4.38 9.38
C ASP A 123 5.75 -4.89 8.39
N SER A 124 6.17 -4.04 7.46
CA SER A 124 7.13 -4.42 6.41
C SER A 124 7.72 -3.21 5.68
N VAL A 125 8.88 -3.41 5.05
CA VAL A 125 9.55 -2.43 4.19
C VAL A 125 9.80 -3.05 2.82
N TYR A 126 9.50 -2.28 1.78
CA TYR A 126 9.76 -2.65 0.38
C TYR A 126 10.64 -1.59 -0.24
N GLU A 127 11.82 -2.01 -0.66
CA GLU A 127 12.79 -1.20 -1.38
C GLU A 127 12.64 -1.46 -2.88
N TYR A 128 12.42 -0.40 -3.65
CA TYR A 128 12.44 -0.42 -5.11
C TYR A 128 13.69 0.31 -5.60
N LYS A 129 13.93 0.38 -6.92
CA LYS A 129 15.14 1.03 -7.47
C LYS A 129 15.31 2.46 -6.94
N ASP A 130 14.25 3.27 -7.02
CA ASP A 130 14.33 4.71 -6.74
C ASP A 130 13.57 5.15 -5.47
N TYR A 131 12.82 4.26 -4.82
CA TYR A 131 11.94 4.64 -3.71
C TYR A 131 11.77 3.53 -2.67
N ILE A 132 11.27 3.93 -1.50
CA ILE A 132 11.01 3.04 -0.36
C ILE A 132 9.57 3.19 0.10
N PHE A 133 8.93 2.05 0.36
CA PHE A 133 7.63 1.96 1.00
C PHE A 133 7.76 1.28 2.37
N MET A 134 7.41 2.00 3.44
CA MET A 134 7.31 1.46 4.80
C MET A 134 5.84 1.34 5.20
N PHE A 135 5.40 0.13 5.51
CA PHE A 135 3.99 -0.17 5.78
C PHE A 135 3.70 -0.12 7.27
N ILE A 136 2.65 0.61 7.65
CA ILE A 136 2.07 0.58 9.00
C ILE A 136 0.79 -0.28 8.94
N ASP A 137 -0.15 0.07 8.07
CA ASP A 137 -1.39 -0.68 7.83
C ASP A 137 -1.91 -0.53 6.39
N ARG A 138 -3.20 -0.83 6.16
CA ARG A 138 -3.85 -0.81 4.82
C ARG A 138 -3.94 0.58 4.19
N ASP A 139 -3.99 1.64 4.99
CA ASP A 139 -4.19 3.01 4.49
C ASP A 139 -3.05 3.95 4.92
N ARG A 140 -2.14 3.49 5.79
CA ARG A 140 -1.03 4.26 6.35
C ARG A 140 0.33 3.62 6.05
N GLY A 141 1.26 4.48 5.64
CA GLY A 141 2.66 4.15 5.46
C GLY A 141 3.51 5.41 5.31
N LEU A 142 4.81 5.19 5.24
CA LEU A 142 5.78 6.20 4.82
C LEU A 142 6.30 5.84 3.45
N VAL A 143 6.39 6.85 2.60
CA VAL A 143 6.77 6.70 1.20
C VAL A 143 7.72 7.85 0.87
N PHE A 144 8.89 7.52 0.34
CA PHE A 144 9.89 8.52 -0.03
C PHE A 144 10.79 8.02 -1.16
N SER A 145 11.34 8.96 -1.94
CA SER A 145 12.38 8.68 -2.93
C SER A 145 13.73 8.50 -2.21
N LYS A 146 14.60 7.61 -2.72
CA LYS A 146 15.96 7.48 -2.18
C LYS A 146 16.77 8.76 -2.33
N ASP A 147 16.52 9.52 -3.39
CA ASP A 147 17.17 10.79 -3.67
C ASP A 147 16.74 11.91 -2.70
N SER A 148 15.69 11.67 -1.91
CA SER A 148 15.22 12.62 -0.89
C SER A 148 15.93 12.47 0.46
N ILE A 149 16.89 11.54 0.58
CA ILE A 149 17.77 11.40 1.75
C ILE A 149 18.78 12.55 1.73
N VAL A 150 18.76 13.37 2.77
CA VAL A 150 19.64 14.54 2.94
C VAL A 150 20.74 14.32 4.00
N GLU A 151 20.58 13.33 4.87
CA GLU A 151 21.58 12.93 5.87
C GLU A 151 21.57 11.41 5.99
N GLY A 152 22.76 10.80 6.04
CA GLY A 152 22.92 9.34 5.94
C GLY A 152 22.81 8.84 4.50
N ASP A 153 22.60 7.53 4.34
CA ASP A 153 22.46 6.89 3.03
C ASP A 153 21.49 5.70 3.07
N ILE A 154 21.25 5.11 1.90
CA ILE A 154 20.38 3.95 1.75
C ILE A 154 20.90 2.72 2.49
N GLU A 155 22.22 2.56 2.64
CA GLU A 155 22.84 1.43 3.33
C GLU A 155 22.62 1.52 4.84
N THR A 156 22.73 2.72 5.39
CA THR A 156 22.39 3.07 6.77
C THR A 156 20.91 2.82 7.02
N PHE A 157 20.03 3.23 6.10
CA PHE A 157 18.61 2.89 6.18
C PHE A 157 18.38 1.38 6.19
N ARG A 158 19.00 0.64 5.26
CA ARG A 158 18.92 -0.84 5.19
C ARG A 158 19.38 -1.48 6.50
N LYS A 159 20.49 -1.02 7.07
CA LYS A 159 21.03 -1.48 8.35
C LYS A 159 20.05 -1.23 9.49
N LEU A 160 19.51 -0.01 9.59
CA LEU A 160 18.50 0.34 10.60
C LEU A 160 17.25 -0.55 10.46
N ALA A 161 16.71 -0.68 9.25
CA ALA A 161 15.52 -1.46 8.99
C ALA A 161 15.72 -2.96 9.30
N LYS A 162 16.84 -3.55 8.86
CA LYS A 162 17.14 -4.97 9.11
C LYS A 162 17.34 -5.29 10.59
N ASN A 163 17.89 -4.35 11.36
CA ASN A 163 18.20 -4.57 12.77
C ASN A 163 17.02 -4.28 13.72
N TYR A 164 16.12 -3.36 13.35
CA TYR A 164 15.11 -2.85 14.28
C TYR A 164 13.66 -3.15 13.88
N LEU A 165 13.37 -3.58 12.64
CA LEU A 165 12.03 -4.05 12.29
C LEU A 165 11.64 -5.27 13.12
N LYS A 166 10.37 -5.34 13.51
CA LYS A 166 9.83 -6.49 14.24
C LYS A 166 9.90 -7.75 13.38
N PRO A 167 10.56 -8.84 13.83
CA PRO A 167 10.52 -10.12 13.14
C PRO A 167 9.11 -10.70 13.09
N ASN A 168 8.82 -11.49 12.05
CA ASN A 168 7.58 -12.24 11.98
C ASN A 168 7.57 -13.45 12.95
N LYS A 169 6.46 -14.19 13.02
CA LYS A 169 6.34 -15.42 13.85
C LYS A 169 7.40 -16.50 13.53
N ARG A 170 8.09 -16.41 12.39
CA ARG A 170 9.17 -17.30 11.94
C ARG A 170 10.57 -16.69 12.15
N GLY A 171 10.68 -15.60 12.90
CA GLY A 171 11.95 -14.91 13.17
C GLY A 171 12.54 -14.12 11.99
N LYS A 172 11.84 -14.03 10.85
CA LYS A 172 12.35 -13.32 9.66
C LYS A 172 11.90 -11.86 9.65
N ILE A 173 12.83 -10.96 9.33
CA ILE A 173 12.55 -9.54 9.10
C ILE A 173 11.82 -9.38 7.77
N ARG A 174 10.74 -8.57 7.77
CA ARG A 174 9.93 -8.30 6.58
C ARG A 174 10.49 -7.13 5.76
N TYR A 175 11.73 -7.27 5.33
CA TYR A 175 12.41 -6.36 4.42
C TYR A 175 12.53 -7.02 3.04
N TYR A 176 11.97 -6.39 2.01
CA TYR A 176 11.91 -6.94 0.65
C TYR A 176 12.57 -5.98 -0.34
N MET A 177 13.52 -6.48 -1.12
CA MET A 177 14.12 -5.74 -2.23
C MET A 177 13.45 -6.20 -3.53
N ASN A 178 12.77 -5.29 -4.22
CA ASN A 178 11.97 -5.55 -5.42
C ASN A 178 12.67 -5.04 -6.69
N PHE A 179 13.98 -5.23 -6.77
CA PHE A 179 14.79 -4.93 -7.95
C PHE A 179 16.06 -5.79 -7.91
N LYS A 180 16.67 -6.00 -9.07
CA LYS A 180 18.01 -6.58 -9.13
C LYS A 180 19.01 -5.45 -8.93
N GLU A 181 19.94 -5.63 -7.98
CA GLU A 181 21.09 -4.73 -7.88
C GLU A 181 21.91 -4.88 -9.16
N GLU A 182 22.19 -3.75 -9.81
CA GLU A 182 23.22 -3.71 -10.85
C GLU A 182 24.54 -4.00 -10.13
N ALA A 183 25.23 -5.07 -10.54
CA ALA A 183 26.54 -5.41 -9.99
C ALA A 183 27.46 -4.22 -10.23
N LYS A 184 27.95 -3.61 -9.13
CA LYS A 184 29.00 -2.60 -9.19
C LYS A 184 30.34 -3.24 -9.51
#